data_AF-A0A371R4X9-F1
#
_entry.id   AF-A0A371R4X9-F1
#
_cell.length_a   1.000
_cell.length_b   1.000
_cell.length_c   1.000
_cell.angle_alpha   90.00
_cell.angle_beta   90.00
_cell.angle_gamma   90.00
#
_symmetry.space_group_name_H-M   'P 1'
#
loop_
_entity.id
_entity.type
_entity.pdbx_description
1 polymer ?
#
loop_
_entity_poly.entity_id
_entity_poly.type
_entity_poly.pdbx_seq_one_letter_code
_entity_poly.pdbx_strand_id
1 'polypeptide(L)'
;MEVSDLRRGFLGLIIGAPILFFMALGLLYAANLTNYYEELPTGVRYNPAAMMAMAIIAIIGGALLTYVSWTFWRGYYVALKDRVAAVGALVLLLGYIVFFLFLPAAMAGNIGGVLAAVMVGIALIFVGYVLAFIIPAYRFYALTKDGVFLVAVILYALFFLFLITVYIAWILMYVGLSRIGERRASESAGPGISA
;
A
#
# COMPACT_ATOMS: atom_id res chain seq x y z
N MET A 1 22.32 5.79 -21.08
CA MET A 1 21.51 4.77 -20.38
C MET A 1 21.00 5.26 -19.01
N GLU A 2 21.42 6.43 -18.51
CA GLU A 2 21.36 6.75 -17.07
C GLU A 2 20.19 7.66 -16.64
N VAL A 3 19.81 8.66 -17.45
CA VAL A 3 18.61 9.50 -17.21
C VAL A 3 17.32 8.76 -17.62
N SER A 4 17.44 7.83 -18.58
CA SER A 4 16.33 6.99 -19.02
C SER A 4 15.79 6.10 -17.90
N ASP A 5 16.64 5.70 -16.96
CA ASP A 5 16.24 4.87 -15.81
C ASP A 5 15.40 5.69 -14.83
N LEU A 6 15.82 6.92 -14.47
CA LEU A 6 14.99 7.84 -13.68
C LEU A 6 13.65 8.14 -14.35
N ARG A 7 13.64 8.37 -15.67
CA ARG A 7 12.41 8.61 -16.44
C ARG A 7 11.48 7.39 -16.43
N ARG A 8 12.02 6.18 -16.56
CA ARG A 8 11.26 4.92 -16.46
C ARG A 8 10.70 4.69 -15.07
N GLY A 9 11.48 4.99 -14.02
CA GLY A 9 11.01 4.99 -12.63
C GLY A 9 9.84 5.94 -12.42
N PHE A 10 9.95 7.18 -12.90
CA PHE A 10 8.89 8.18 -12.83
C PHE A 10 7.62 7.77 -13.57
N LEU A 11 7.75 7.23 -14.79
CA LEU A 11 6.61 6.72 -15.55
C LEU A 11 5.96 5.53 -14.85
N GLY A 12 6.76 4.61 -14.29
CA GLY A 12 6.23 3.47 -13.52
C GLY A 12 5.49 3.91 -12.26
N LEU A 13 5.94 4.97 -11.60
CA LEU A 13 5.29 5.51 -10.40
C LEU A 13 4.03 6.32 -10.74
N ILE A 14 4.09 7.19 -11.76
CA ILE A 14 2.97 8.08 -12.14
C ILE A 14 1.88 7.36 -12.91
N ILE A 15 2.21 6.39 -13.76
CA ILE A 15 1.25 5.68 -14.62
C ILE A 15 0.95 4.30 -14.05
N GLY A 16 1.98 3.56 -13.66
CA GLY A 16 1.84 2.18 -13.23
C GLY A 16 1.14 2.02 -11.88
N ALA A 17 1.47 2.86 -10.89
CA ALA A 17 0.85 2.76 -9.55
C ALA A 17 -0.65 3.11 -9.56
N PRO A 18 -1.13 4.16 -10.28
CA PRO A 18 -2.57 4.40 -10.42
C PRO A 18 -3.30 3.30 -11.18
N ILE A 19 -2.72 2.74 -12.25
CA ILE A 19 -3.34 1.61 -12.98
C ILE A 19 -3.50 0.40 -12.07
N LEU A 20 -2.46 0.04 -11.32
CA LEU A 20 -2.53 -1.05 -10.34
C LEU A 20 -3.59 -0.77 -9.27
N PHE A 21 -3.71 0.48 -8.82
CA PHE A 21 -4.72 0.87 -7.85
C PHE A 21 -6.15 0.77 -8.39
N PHE A 22 -6.42 1.28 -9.59
CA PHE A 22 -7.76 1.18 -10.20
C PHE A 22 -8.12 -0.25 -10.56
N MET A 23 -7.14 -1.05 -11.00
CA MET A 23 -7.32 -2.48 -11.18
C MET A 23 -7.61 -3.17 -9.84
N ALA A 24 -6.96 -2.74 -8.76
CA ALA A 24 -7.23 -3.26 -7.42
C ALA A 24 -8.64 -2.97 -6.93
N LEU A 25 -9.06 -1.71 -7.06
CA LEU A 25 -10.43 -1.28 -6.75
C LEU A 25 -11.46 -2.03 -7.61
N GLY A 26 -11.21 -2.17 -8.91
CA GLY A 26 -12.13 -2.87 -9.83
C GLY A 26 -12.29 -4.34 -9.48
N LEU A 27 -11.19 -5.03 -9.18
CA LEU A 27 -11.19 -6.42 -8.76
C LEU A 27 -11.84 -6.61 -7.38
N LEU A 28 -11.57 -5.71 -6.43
CA LEU A 28 -12.24 -5.69 -5.11
C LEU A 28 -13.75 -5.47 -5.24
N TYR A 29 -14.15 -4.51 -6.07
CA TYR A 29 -15.55 -4.22 -6.34
C TYR A 29 -16.24 -5.43 -7.00
N ALA A 30 -15.62 -6.01 -8.02
CA ALA A 30 -16.12 -7.21 -8.69
C ALA A 30 -16.26 -8.38 -7.72
N ALA A 31 -15.29 -8.57 -6.82
CA ALA A 31 -15.37 -9.62 -5.83
C ALA A 31 -16.46 -9.36 -4.78
N ASN A 32 -16.73 -8.11 -4.39
CA ASN A 32 -17.81 -7.79 -3.46
C ASN A 32 -19.20 -8.11 -4.02
N LEU A 33 -19.35 -8.17 -5.35
CA LEU A 33 -20.59 -8.53 -6.04
C LEU A 33 -20.87 -10.04 -6.06
N THR A 34 -19.93 -10.92 -5.72
CA THR A 34 -20.08 -12.37 -5.93
C THR A 34 -20.92 -13.10 -4.88
N ASN A 35 -21.39 -12.45 -3.81
CA ASN A 35 -22.21 -13.02 -2.72
C ASN A 35 -21.68 -14.31 -2.04
N TYR A 36 -20.52 -14.82 -2.45
CA TYR A 36 -19.89 -16.02 -1.91
C TYR A 36 -18.89 -15.65 -0.81
N TYR A 37 -19.16 -16.14 0.40
CA TYR A 37 -18.36 -15.88 1.60
C TYR A 37 -18.05 -17.21 2.30
N GLU A 38 -16.80 -17.38 2.70
CA GLU A 38 -16.33 -18.49 3.54
C GLU A 38 -16.11 -18.00 4.96
N GLU A 39 -16.38 -18.86 5.95
CA GLU A 39 -16.25 -18.54 7.36
C GLU A 39 -14.95 -19.13 7.90
N LEU A 40 -14.07 -18.28 8.44
CA LEU A 40 -12.83 -18.70 9.08
C LEU A 40 -13.13 -19.37 10.44
N PRO A 41 -12.19 -20.17 10.99
CA PRO A 41 -12.33 -20.76 12.32
C PRO A 41 -12.58 -19.74 13.45
N THR A 42 -12.29 -18.46 13.20
CA THR A 42 -12.54 -17.33 14.08
C THR A 42 -13.96 -16.75 13.97
N GLY A 43 -14.83 -17.30 13.11
CA GLY A 43 -16.17 -16.78 12.82
C GLY A 43 -16.19 -15.60 11.84
N VAL A 44 -15.03 -15.18 11.34
CA VAL A 44 -14.93 -14.08 10.37
C VAL A 44 -15.27 -14.59 8.98
N ARG A 45 -16.26 -13.96 8.35
CA ARG A 45 -16.59 -14.23 6.94
C ARG A 45 -15.70 -13.43 6.01
N TYR A 46 -15.10 -14.10 5.05
CA TYR A 46 -14.28 -13.48 4.00
C TYR A 46 -14.73 -13.94 2.62
N ASN A 47 -14.44 -13.14 1.59
CA ASN A 47 -14.72 -13.51 0.21
C ASN A 47 -13.43 -14.04 -0.43
N PRO A 48 -13.35 -15.34 -0.78
CA PRO A 48 -12.11 -15.94 -1.32
C PRO A 48 -11.68 -15.31 -2.65
N ALA A 49 -12.64 -14.91 -3.50
CA ALA A 49 -12.33 -14.22 -4.74
C ALA A 49 -11.73 -12.84 -4.49
N ALA A 50 -12.22 -12.11 -3.48
CA ALA A 50 -11.66 -10.81 -3.08
C ALA A 50 -10.24 -10.98 -2.55
N MET A 51 -10.01 -12.01 -1.74
CA MET A 51 -8.70 -12.29 -1.15
C MET A 51 -7.69 -12.74 -2.22
N MET A 52 -8.09 -13.61 -3.15
CA MET A 52 -7.24 -14.04 -4.26
C MET A 52 -6.92 -12.87 -5.20
N ALA A 53 -7.90 -12.01 -5.49
CA ALA A 53 -7.66 -10.83 -6.28
C ALA A 53 -6.65 -9.88 -5.60
N MET A 54 -6.79 -9.65 -4.29
CA MET A 54 -5.86 -8.86 -3.49
C MET A 54 -4.45 -9.43 -3.49
N ALA A 55 -4.31 -10.76 -3.40
CA ALA A 55 -3.01 -11.42 -3.53
C ALA A 55 -2.39 -11.20 -4.91
N ILE A 56 -3.16 -11.34 -6.00
CA ILE A 56 -2.68 -11.10 -7.37
C ILE A 56 -2.23 -9.65 -7.55
N ILE A 57 -3.03 -8.70 -7.09
CA ILE A 57 -2.71 -7.26 -7.11
C ILE A 57 -1.43 -6.99 -6.34
N ALA A 58 -1.26 -7.58 -5.16
CA ALA A 58 -0.07 -7.39 -4.35
C ALA A 58 1.18 -8.00 -4.97
N ILE A 59 1.07 -9.13 -5.67
CA ILE A 59 2.18 -9.74 -6.40
C ILE A 59 2.59 -8.86 -7.59
N ILE A 60 1.64 -8.48 -8.45
CA ILE A 60 1.91 -7.66 -9.63
C ILE A 60 2.40 -6.27 -9.21
N GLY A 61 1.73 -5.68 -8.23
CA GLY A 61 2.09 -4.39 -7.66
C GLY A 61 3.43 -4.41 -6.96
N GLY A 62 3.71 -5.43 -6.15
CA GLY A 62 5.00 -5.64 -5.50
C GLY A 62 6.14 -5.78 -6.50
N ALA A 63 5.95 -6.53 -7.59
CA ALA A 63 6.94 -6.67 -8.66
C ALA A 63 7.21 -5.33 -9.36
N LEU A 64 6.15 -4.57 -9.70
CA LEU A 64 6.30 -3.25 -10.31
C LEU A 64 6.99 -2.26 -9.36
N LEU A 65 6.57 -2.21 -8.10
CA LEU A 65 7.14 -1.30 -7.10
C LEU A 65 8.60 -1.62 -6.79
N THR A 66 8.96 -2.91 -6.78
CA THR A 66 10.35 -3.36 -6.67
C THR A 66 11.16 -2.89 -7.87
N TYR A 67 10.66 -3.10 -9.08
CA TYR A 67 11.32 -2.63 -10.30
C TYR A 67 11.50 -1.11 -10.32
N VAL A 68 10.45 -0.36 -9.98
CA VAL A 68 10.47 1.11 -9.94
C VAL A 68 11.46 1.62 -8.88
N SER A 69 11.40 1.08 -7.66
CA SER A 69 12.29 1.47 -6.56
C SER A 69 13.76 1.13 -6.86
N TRP A 70 14.01 -0.03 -7.49
CA TRP A 70 15.34 -0.41 -7.95
C TRP A 70 15.89 0.53 -9.01
N THR A 71 15.03 0.91 -9.97
CA THR A 71 15.41 1.84 -11.05
C THR A 71 15.71 3.23 -10.48
N PHE A 72 14.92 3.70 -9.51
CA PHE A 72 15.20 4.94 -8.79
C PHE A 72 16.48 4.87 -7.99
N TRP A 73 16.69 3.80 -7.22
CA TRP A 73 17.92 3.60 -6.46
C TRP A 73 19.16 3.67 -7.35
N ARG A 74 19.16 2.97 -8.50
CA ARG A 74 20.23 3.05 -9.48
C ARG A 74 20.40 4.46 -10.05
N GLY A 75 19.30 5.12 -10.40
CA GLY A 75 19.32 6.50 -10.90
C GLY A 75 19.93 7.48 -9.90
N TYR A 76 19.55 7.41 -8.63
CA TYR A 76 20.07 8.27 -7.57
C TYR A 76 21.52 7.93 -7.22
N TYR A 77 21.87 6.65 -7.08
CA TYR A 77 23.19 6.22 -6.63
C TYR A 77 24.25 6.36 -7.72
N VAL A 78 23.94 5.92 -8.95
CA VAL A 78 24.91 5.83 -10.05
C VAL A 78 24.97 7.14 -10.84
N ALA A 79 23.81 7.69 -11.24
CA ALA A 79 23.77 8.85 -12.12
C ALA A 79 23.89 10.17 -11.35
N LEU A 80 23.10 10.34 -10.29
CA LEU A 80 23.05 11.59 -9.52
C LEU A 80 24.03 11.62 -8.34
N LYS A 81 24.59 10.47 -7.95
CA LYS A 81 25.42 10.29 -6.74
C LYS A 81 24.75 10.84 -5.46
N ASP A 82 23.43 10.95 -5.44
CA ASP A 82 22.66 11.40 -4.29
C ASP A 82 22.33 10.21 -3.38
N ARG A 83 23.20 10.02 -2.37
CA ARG A 83 23.07 8.93 -1.40
C ARG A 83 21.78 9.03 -0.58
N VAL A 84 21.28 10.24 -0.33
CA VAL A 84 20.07 10.43 0.50
C VAL A 84 18.85 9.97 -0.27
N ALA A 85 18.74 10.36 -1.54
CA ALA A 85 17.63 9.93 -2.40
C ALA A 85 17.67 8.42 -2.69
N ALA A 86 18.87 7.85 -2.85
CA ALA A 86 19.05 6.41 -3.00
C ALA A 86 18.59 5.64 -1.74
N VAL A 87 18.99 6.09 -0.55
CA VAL A 87 18.49 5.50 0.72
C VAL A 87 16.97 5.65 0.82
N GLY A 88 16.43 6.82 0.43
CA GLY A 88 14.99 7.03 0.36
C GLY A 88 14.26 5.99 -0.49
N ALA A 89 14.79 5.67 -1.68
CA ALA A 89 14.21 4.66 -2.56
C ALA A 89 14.24 3.24 -1.95
N LEU A 90 15.26 2.91 -1.16
CA LEU A 90 15.32 1.64 -0.42
C LEU A 90 14.34 1.61 0.76
N VAL A 91 14.22 2.71 1.50
CA VAL A 91 13.23 2.82 2.60
C VAL A 91 11.80 2.72 2.04
N LEU A 92 11.55 3.32 0.88
CA LEU A 92 10.28 3.21 0.16
C LEU A 92 9.96 1.74 -0.18
N LEU A 93 10.95 1.01 -0.72
CA LEU A 93 10.81 -0.41 -1.03
C LEU A 93 10.51 -1.25 0.22
N LEU A 94 11.27 -1.03 1.31
CA LEU A 94 11.05 -1.70 2.59
C LEU A 94 9.65 -1.41 3.13
N GLY A 95 9.18 -0.17 3.00
CA GLY A 95 7.84 0.22 3.41
C GLY A 95 6.76 -0.54 2.66
N TYR A 96 6.90 -0.74 1.34
CA TYR A 96 5.99 -1.58 0.58
C TYR A 96 6.03 -3.05 1.01
N ILE A 97 7.23 -3.62 1.23
CA ILE A 97 7.38 -5.00 1.72
C ILE A 97 6.64 -5.17 3.04
N VAL A 98 6.89 -4.28 4.02
CA VAL A 98 6.24 -4.33 5.34
C VAL A 98 4.74 -4.12 5.22
N PHE A 99 4.30 -3.18 4.37
CA PHE A 99 2.87 -2.95 4.11
C PHE A 99 2.20 -4.25 3.65
N PHE A 100 2.73 -4.92 2.63
CA PHE A 100 2.15 -6.15 2.07
C PHE A 100 2.14 -7.35 3.03
N LEU A 101 2.86 -7.32 4.16
CA LEU A 101 2.73 -8.33 5.22
C LEU A 101 1.32 -8.35 5.85
N PHE A 102 0.48 -7.35 5.60
CA PHE A 102 -0.92 -7.39 5.99
C PHE A 102 -1.68 -8.58 5.38
N LEU A 103 -1.31 -9.03 4.17
CA LEU A 103 -1.98 -10.14 3.49
C LEU A 103 -1.86 -11.47 4.25
N PRO A 104 -0.64 -11.98 4.53
CA PRO A 104 -0.51 -13.20 5.32
C PRO A 104 -1.08 -13.02 6.75
N ALA A 105 -0.99 -11.83 7.34
CA ALA A 105 -1.59 -11.55 8.65
C ALA A 105 -3.13 -11.62 8.62
N ALA A 106 -3.76 -11.11 7.56
CA ALA A 106 -5.21 -11.15 7.35
C ALA A 106 -5.70 -12.58 7.09
N MET A 107 -4.96 -13.36 6.27
CA MET A 107 -5.25 -14.78 6.04
C MET A 107 -5.16 -15.61 7.33
N ALA A 108 -4.26 -15.24 8.24
CA ALA A 108 -4.13 -15.87 9.55
C ALA A 108 -5.15 -15.35 10.60
N GLY A 109 -6.03 -14.41 10.25
CA GLY A 109 -6.96 -13.80 11.20
C GLY A 109 -6.30 -12.93 12.28
N ASN A 110 -5.03 -12.55 12.12
CA ASN A 110 -4.28 -11.78 13.10
C ASN A 110 -4.47 -10.27 12.90
N ILE A 111 -5.53 -9.71 13.50
CA ILE A 111 -5.88 -8.28 13.41
C ILE A 111 -4.74 -7.38 13.87
N GLY A 112 -4.04 -7.74 14.96
CA GLY A 112 -2.91 -6.96 15.47
C GLY A 112 -1.75 -6.89 14.46
N GLY A 113 -1.45 -8.01 13.82
CA GLY A 113 -0.45 -8.10 12.75
C GLY A 113 -0.84 -7.28 11.51
N VAL A 114 -2.12 -7.30 11.11
CA VAL A 114 -2.64 -6.48 10.00
C VAL A 114 -2.43 -5.00 10.30
N LEU A 115 -2.84 -4.52 11.47
CA LEU A 115 -2.70 -3.11 11.85
C LEU A 115 -1.24 -2.69 11.95
N ALA A 116 -0.37 -3.53 12.54
CA ALA A 116 1.05 -3.23 12.67
C ALA A 116 1.74 -3.15 11.29
N ALA A 117 1.51 -4.13 10.42
CA ALA A 117 2.06 -4.15 9.06
C ALA A 117 1.64 -2.91 8.24
N VAL A 118 0.35 -2.54 8.33
CA VAL A 118 -0.20 -1.36 7.64
C VAL A 118 0.41 -0.07 8.19
N MET A 119 0.40 0.14 9.51
CA MET A 119 0.91 1.38 10.12
C MET A 119 2.41 1.57 9.90
N VAL A 120 3.21 0.52 10.14
CA VAL A 120 4.67 0.59 9.95
C VAL A 120 5.02 0.71 8.47
N GLY A 121 4.33 -0.04 7.61
CA GLY A 121 4.50 0.04 6.16
C GLY A 121 4.24 1.44 5.62
N ILE A 122 3.11 2.05 5.99
CA ILE A 122 2.76 3.43 5.60
C ILE A 122 3.80 4.43 6.09
N ALA A 123 4.23 4.33 7.35
CA ALA A 123 5.23 5.23 7.91
C ALA A 123 6.55 5.16 7.11
N LEU A 124 7.01 3.96 6.80
CA LEU A 124 8.21 3.74 5.99
C LEU A 124 8.03 4.26 4.56
N ILE A 125 6.88 4.03 3.93
CA ILE A 125 6.59 4.56 2.60
C ILE A 125 6.65 6.08 2.61
N PHE A 126 6.05 6.74 3.60
CA PHE A 126 6.06 8.20 3.73
C PHE A 126 7.49 8.75 3.89
N VAL A 127 8.27 8.15 4.80
CA VAL A 127 9.69 8.53 5.00
C VAL A 127 10.49 8.32 3.72
N GLY A 128 10.36 7.17 3.07
CA GLY A 128 11.02 6.86 1.81
C GLY A 128 10.65 7.84 0.70
N TYR A 129 9.37 8.22 0.62
CA TYR A 129 8.86 9.17 -0.37
C TYR A 129 9.44 10.57 -0.18
N VAL A 130 9.50 11.05 1.07
CA VAL A 130 10.11 12.36 1.40
C VAL A 130 11.58 12.38 0.98
N LEU A 131 12.33 11.35 1.34
CA LEU A 131 13.76 11.26 1.07
C LEU A 131 14.07 11.09 -0.42
N ALA A 132 13.31 10.26 -1.14
CA ALA A 132 13.55 9.95 -2.54
C ALA A 132 13.01 11.02 -3.50
N PHE A 133 11.92 11.72 -3.15
CA PHE A 133 11.22 12.59 -4.10
C PHE A 133 11.08 14.03 -3.63
N ILE A 134 10.56 14.27 -2.42
CA ILE A 134 10.28 15.65 -1.96
C ILE A 134 11.58 16.43 -1.79
N ILE A 135 12.59 15.86 -1.13
CA ILE A 135 13.88 16.53 -0.93
C ILE A 135 14.58 16.82 -2.27
N PRO A 136 14.73 15.85 -3.20
CA PRO A 136 15.30 16.13 -4.52
C PRO A 136 14.50 17.15 -5.33
N ALA A 137 13.16 17.09 -5.29
CA ALA A 137 12.30 18.05 -6.00
C ALA A 137 12.44 19.47 -5.43
N TYR A 138 12.54 19.61 -4.11
CA TYR A 138 12.76 20.90 -3.46
C TYR A 138 14.15 21.47 -3.81
N ARG A 139 15.20 20.63 -3.81
CA ARG A 139 16.55 21.03 -4.26
C ARG A 139 16.55 21.50 -5.70
N PHE A 140 15.85 20.78 -6.59
CA PHE A 140 15.72 21.17 -7.99
C PHE A 140 15.02 22.54 -8.12
N TYR A 141 13.88 22.72 -7.44
CA TYR A 141 13.18 24.01 -7.39
C TYR A 141 14.07 25.14 -6.87
N ALA A 142 14.84 24.91 -5.81
CA ALA A 142 15.71 25.93 -5.24
C ALA A 142 16.74 26.45 -6.27
N LEU A 143 17.22 25.56 -7.14
CA LEU A 143 18.20 25.84 -8.19
C LEU A 143 17.58 26.47 -9.44
N THR A 144 16.48 25.92 -9.94
CA THR A 144 15.89 26.33 -11.23
C THR A 144 14.79 27.38 -11.11
N LYS A 145 14.23 27.55 -9.91
CA LYS A 145 12.99 28.31 -9.63
C LYS A 145 11.76 27.79 -10.38
N ASP A 146 11.84 26.63 -11.02
CA ASP A 146 10.74 25.94 -11.67
C ASP A 146 10.04 25.01 -10.66
N GLY A 147 8.79 25.33 -10.33
CA GLY A 147 7.99 24.62 -9.33
C GLY A 147 7.19 23.44 -9.87
N VAL A 148 7.13 23.22 -11.19
CA VAL A 148 6.21 22.22 -11.78
C VAL A 148 6.48 20.81 -11.25
N PHE A 149 7.76 20.44 -11.16
CA PHE A 149 8.16 19.13 -10.65
C PHE A 149 7.85 18.96 -9.16
N LEU A 150 8.10 20.01 -8.35
CA LEU A 150 7.77 20.00 -6.93
C LEU A 150 6.27 19.88 -6.69
N VAL A 151 5.46 20.62 -7.45
CA VAL A 151 3.99 20.55 -7.40
C VAL A 151 3.51 19.15 -7.78
N ALA A 152 4.05 18.55 -8.84
CA ALA A 152 3.68 17.19 -9.26
C ALA A 152 3.99 16.15 -8.16
N VAL A 153 5.15 16.24 -7.51
CA VAL A 153 5.52 15.36 -6.40
C VAL A 153 4.60 15.55 -5.18
N ILE A 154 4.25 16.79 -4.85
CA ILE A 154 3.32 17.07 -3.74
C ILE A 154 1.90 16.57 -4.06
N LEU A 155 1.39 16.82 -5.27
CA LEU A 155 0.07 16.33 -5.69
C LEU A 155 0.01 14.81 -5.67
N TYR A 156 1.08 14.13 -6.09
CA TYR A 156 1.18 12.68 -5.99
C TYR A 156 1.21 12.21 -4.53
N ALA A 157 1.91 12.91 -3.64
CA ALA A 157 1.89 12.60 -2.20
C ALA A 157 0.48 12.74 -1.61
N LEU A 158 -0.26 13.80 -1.97
CA LEU A 158 -1.64 14.01 -1.53
C LEU A 158 -2.58 12.93 -2.06
N PHE A 159 -2.44 12.56 -3.33
CA PHE A 159 -3.15 11.43 -3.93
C PHE A 159 -2.86 10.13 -3.16
N PHE A 160 -1.59 9.88 -2.85
CA PHE A 160 -1.18 8.69 -2.11
C PHE A 160 -1.71 8.68 -0.66
N LEU A 161 -1.74 9.83 0.02
CA LEU A 161 -2.35 9.97 1.35
C LEU A 161 -3.86 9.73 1.32
N PHE A 162 -4.56 10.25 0.31
CA PHE A 162 -5.97 9.96 0.11
C PHE A 162 -6.20 8.45 -0.11
N LEU A 163 -5.36 7.83 -0.93
CA LEU A 163 -5.41 6.40 -1.24
C LEU A 163 -5.18 5.53 0.00
N ILE A 164 -4.17 5.85 0.81
CA ILE A 164 -3.95 5.23 2.12
C ILE A 164 -5.17 5.39 3.01
N THR A 165 -5.76 6.59 3.07
CA THR A 165 -6.91 6.87 3.92
C THR A 165 -8.11 6.02 3.54
N VAL A 166 -8.38 5.87 2.24
CA VAL A 166 -9.41 4.97 1.72
C VAL A 166 -9.11 3.52 2.11
N TYR A 167 -7.85 3.09 2.00
CA TYR A 167 -7.45 1.73 2.35
C TYR A 167 -7.58 1.44 3.85
N ILE A 168 -7.18 2.37 4.72
CA ILE A 168 -7.37 2.28 6.16
C ILE A 168 -8.86 2.23 6.49
N ALA A 169 -9.68 3.12 5.91
CA ALA A 169 -11.13 3.12 6.12
C ALA A 169 -11.76 1.78 5.72
N TRP A 170 -11.31 1.20 4.61
CA TRP A 170 -11.77 -0.11 4.15
C TRP A 170 -11.34 -1.25 5.08
N ILE A 171 -10.07 -1.29 5.52
CA ILE A 171 -9.58 -2.26 6.51
C ILE A 171 -10.34 -2.12 7.82
N LEU A 172 -10.58 -0.89 8.29
CA LEU A 172 -11.35 -0.63 9.51
C LEU A 172 -12.83 -1.03 9.35
N MET A 173 -13.42 -0.87 8.17
CA MET A 173 -14.74 -1.45 7.88
C MET A 173 -14.69 -2.98 7.95
N TYR A 174 -13.68 -3.63 7.37
CA TYR A 174 -13.56 -5.09 7.38
C TYR A 174 -13.34 -5.66 8.80
N VAL A 175 -12.46 -5.01 9.58
CA VAL A 175 -12.20 -5.32 10.99
C VAL A 175 -13.40 -4.97 11.88
N GLY A 176 -14.11 -3.88 11.57
CA GLY A 176 -15.31 -3.46 12.29
C GLY A 176 -16.49 -4.41 12.05
N LEU A 177 -16.69 -4.84 10.80
CA LEU A 177 -17.73 -5.81 10.42
C LEU A 177 -17.48 -7.19 11.05
N SER A 178 -16.22 -7.62 11.16
CA SER A 178 -15.86 -8.85 11.87
C SER A 178 -16.14 -8.77 13.37
N ARG A 179 -15.81 -7.66 14.04
CA ARG A 179 -16.14 -7.46 15.46
C ARG A 179 -17.64 -7.34 15.74
N ILE A 180 -18.41 -6.76 14.81
CA ILE A 180 -19.89 -6.73 14.91
C ILE A 180 -20.44 -8.15 14.73
N GLY A 181 -19.83 -8.96 13.85
CA GLY A 181 -20.12 -10.38 13.71
C GLY A 181 -19.85 -11.17 14.99
N GLU A 182 -18.66 -10.99 15.61
CA GLU A 182 -18.29 -11.63 16.88
C GLU A 182 -19.24 -11.25 18.03
N ARG A 183 -19.66 -9.98 18.12
CA ARG A 183 -20.65 -9.55 19.11
C ARG A 183 -22.00 -10.22 18.89
N ARG A 184 -22.50 -10.25 17.66
CA ARG A 184 -23.76 -10.93 17.33
C ARG A 184 -23.69 -12.44 17.58
N ALA A 185 -22.56 -13.07 17.29
CA ALA A 185 -22.32 -14.47 17.61
C ALA A 185 -22.36 -14.71 19.13
N SER A 186 -21.73 -13.83 19.93
CA SER A 186 -21.77 -13.89 21.39
C SER A 186 -23.16 -13.60 21.98
N GLU A 187 -23.93 -12.71 21.37
CA GLU A 187 -25.31 -12.42 21.76
C GLU A 187 -26.25 -13.58 21.38
N SER A 188 -26.00 -14.26 20.26
CA SER A 188 -26.76 -15.45 19.85
C SER A 188 -26.41 -16.72 20.62
N ALA A 189 -25.28 -16.75 21.33
CA ALA A 189 -24.89 -17.88 22.18
C ALA A 189 -25.73 -17.97 23.47
N GLY A 190 -26.54 -16.95 23.79
CA GLY A 190 -27.37 -16.90 25.00
C GLY A 190 -26.54 -16.91 26.30
N PRO A 191 -27.15 -16.63 27.47
CA PRO A 191 -26.48 -16.84 28.74
C PRO A 191 -26.23 -18.35 28.89
N GLY A 192 -24.97 -18.75 28.73
CA GLY A 192 -24.53 -20.11 29.04
C GLY A 192 -24.96 -20.48 30.45
N ILE A 193 -25.72 -21.56 30.53
CA ILE A 193 -26.25 -22.18 31.74
C ILE A 193 -25.13 -22.35 32.77
N SER A 194 -25.19 -21.58 33.85
CA SER A 194 -24.60 -21.98 35.12
C SER A 194 -25.57 -22.96 35.79
N ALA A 195 -25.33 -24.25 35.63
CA ALA A 195 -25.83 -25.33 36.49
C ALA A 195 -24.82 -26.48 36.44
#